data_AF-A0A317Z7S0-F1
#
_entry.id   AF-A0A317Z7S0-F1
#
_cell.length_a   1.000
_cell.length_b   1.000
_cell.length_c   1.000
_cell.angle_alpha   90.00
_cell.angle_beta   90.00
_cell.angle_gamma   90.00
#
_symmetry.space_group_name_H-M   'P 1'
#
loop_
_entity.id
_entity.type
_entity.pdbx_description
1 polymer ?
#
loop_
_entity_poly.entity_id
_entity_poly.type
_entity_poly.pdbx_seq_one_letter_code
_entity_poly.pdbx_strand_id
1 'polypeptide(L)' 'MISTVIFISAIPAFQLLITLFYYQIGWRKWWPLVMLLLPMGIAVFGIQLLYYERHYPNWQLPFKVKLLLKY' A
#
# COMPACT_ATOMS: atom_id res chain seq x y z
N MET A 1 -24.86 5.20 13.55
CA MET A 1 -24.40 3.85 13.94
C MET A 1 -24.07 2.99 12.72
N ILE A 2 -25.01 2.77 11.79
CA ILE A 2 -24.77 1.97 10.56
C ILE A 2 -23.61 2.53 9.73
N SER A 3 -23.56 3.84 9.50
CA SER A 3 -22.48 4.48 8.73
C SER A 3 -21.09 4.29 9.36
N THR A 4 -21.02 4.30 10.69
CA THR A 4 -19.77 4.10 11.44
C THR A 4 -19.27 2.66 11.31
N VAL A 5 -20.18 1.68 11.39
CA VAL A 5 -19.86 0.26 11.20
C VAL A 5 -19.35 0.00 9.78
N ILE A 6 -19.99 0.60 8.78
CA ILE A 6 -19.54 0.50 7.38
C ILE A 6 -18.12 1.05 7.25
N PHE A 7 -17.85 2.23 7.82
CA PHE A 7 -16.52 2.86 7.75
C PHE A 7 -15.44 2.00 8.41
N ILE A 8 -15.71 1.46 9.60
CA ILE A 8 -14.78 0.59 10.32
C ILE A 8 -14.54 -0.71 9.54
N SER A 9 -15.56 -1.27 8.89
CA SER A 9 -15.42 -2.49 8.08
C SER A 9 -14.69 -2.26 6.74
N ALA A 10 -14.73 -1.04 6.21
CA ALA A 10 -14.04 -0.70 4.97
C ALA A 10 -12.50 -0.67 5.15
N ILE A 11 -12.02 -0.29 6.34
CA ILE A 11 -10.59 -0.22 6.65
C ILE A 11 -9.87 -1.56 6.40
N PRO A 12 -10.26 -2.70 7.01
CA PRO A 12 -9.61 -3.99 6.75
C PRO A 12 -9.81 -4.47 5.32
N ALA A 13 -10.93 -4.15 4.66
CA ALA A 13 -11.15 -4.51 3.27
C ALA A 13 -10.14 -3.82 2.33
N PHE A 14 -9.93 -2.51 2.49
CA PHE A 14 -8.91 -1.79 1.75
C PHE A 14 -7.49 -2.28 2.13
N GLN A 15 -7.23 -2.63 3.39
CA GLN A 15 -5.93 -3.11 3.84
C GLN A 15 -5.54 -4.45 3.19
N LEU A 16 -6.51 -5.35 3.01
CA LEU A 16 -6.35 -6.59 2.23
C LEU A 16 -6.09 -6.31 0.75
N LEU A 17 -6.82 -5.36 0.16
CA LEU A 17 -6.71 -5.01 -1.26
C LEU A 17 -5.31 -4.46 -1.59
N ILE A 18 -4.78 -3.59 -0.75
CA ILE A 18 -3.41 -3.07 -0.88
C ILE A 18 -2.38 -4.21 -0.69
N THR A 19 -2.60 -5.12 0.26
CA THR A 19 -1.72 -6.29 0.47
C THR A 19 -1.67 -7.19 -0.77
N LEU A 20 -2.81 -7.39 -1.46
CA LEU A 20 -2.88 -8.10 -2.72
C LEU A 20 -2.11 -7.38 -3.82
N PHE A 21 -2.24 -6.06 -3.95
CA PHE A 21 -1.44 -5.28 -4.89
C PHE A 21 0.07 -5.41 -4.62
N TYR A 22 0.48 -5.40 -3.35
CA TYR A 22 1.89 -5.57 -2.98
C TYR A 22 2.43 -6.96 -3.31
N TYR A 23 1.63 -8.00 -3.14
CA TYR A 23 1.99 -9.34 -3.58
C TYR A 23 2.14 -9.42 -5.11
N GLN A 24 1.26 -8.76 -5.86
CA GLN A 24 1.31 -8.73 -7.34
C GLN A 24 2.51 -7.95 -7.90
N ILE A 25 2.97 -6.90 -7.22
CA ILE A 25 4.17 -6.13 -7.61
C ILE A 25 5.46 -6.98 -7.46
N GLY A 26 5.37 -8.18 -6.89
CA GLY A 26 6.51 -9.09 -6.71
C GLY A 26 7.41 -8.65 -5.57
N TRP A 27 6.94 -7.74 -4.70
CA TRP A 27 7.75 -7.27 -3.61
C TRP A 27 7.87 -8.37 -2.54
N ARG A 28 9.12 -8.64 -2.16
CA ARG A 28 9.62 -9.64 -1.20
C ARG A 28 8.51 -10.23 -0.31
N LYS A 29 8.20 -11.53 -0.52
CA LYS A 29 7.01 -12.27 -0.02
C LYS A 29 6.56 -12.04 1.43
N TRP A 30 7.45 -11.61 2.33
CA TRP A 30 7.15 -11.40 3.75
C TRP A 30 6.66 -9.97 4.10
N TRP A 31 7.07 -8.97 3.33
CA TRP A 31 6.72 -7.56 3.62
C TRP A 31 5.23 -7.23 3.48
N PRO A 32 4.49 -7.78 2.49
CA PRO A 32 3.04 -7.59 2.40
C PRO A 32 2.28 -8.08 3.64
N LEU A 33 2.76 -9.13 4.30
CA LEU A 33 2.17 -9.63 5.55
C LEU A 33 2.45 -8.70 6.73
N VAL A 34 3.64 -8.10 6.81
CA VAL A 34 3.97 -7.10 7.83
C VAL A 34 3.12 -5.83 7.64
N MET A 35 2.78 -5.48 6.40
CA MET A 35 1.93 -4.34 6.08
C MET A 35 0.51 -4.46 6.61
N LEU A 36 -0.01 -5.69 6.77
CA LEU A 36 -1.33 -5.91 7.38
C LEU A 36 -1.39 -5.47 8.85
N LEU A 37 -0.25 -5.49 9.56
CA LEU A 37 -0.14 -5.09 10.97
C LEU A 37 -0.08 -3.57 11.15
N LEU A 38 0.24 -2.83 10.09
CA LEU A 38 0.40 -1.39 10.13
C LEU A 38 -0.90 -0.71 9.69
N PRO A 39 -1.28 0.42 10.31
CA PRO A 39 -2.32 1.27 9.77
C PRO A 39 -2.03 1.59 8.29
N MET A 40 -3.06 1.52 7.46
CA MET A 40 -2.97 1.69 6.00
C MET A 40 -2.00 2.78 5.53
N GLY A 41 -2.05 3.98 6.11
CA GLY A 41 -1.17 5.09 5.71
C GLY A 41 0.32 4.82 5.96
N ILE A 42 0.66 4.14 7.06
CA ILE A 42 2.05 3.82 7.42
C ILE A 42 2.59 2.69 6.54
N ALA A 43 1.74 1.71 6.23
CA ALA A 43 2.05 0.65 5.27
C ALA A 43 2.42 1.26 3.90
N VAL A 44 1.55 2.09 3.33
CA VAL A 44 1.80 2.75 2.04
C VAL A 44 3.06 3.62 2.05
N PHE A 45 3.28 4.37 3.13
CA PHE A 45 4.46 5.22 3.27
C PHE A 45 5.77 4.42 3.33
N GLY A 46 5.79 3.33 4.11
CA GLY A 46 6.95 2.44 4.18
C GLY A 46 7.31 1.85 2.81
N ILE A 47 6.32 1.69 1.93
CA ILE A 47 6.49 1.20 0.56
C ILE A 47 7.18 2.21 -0.35
N GLN A 48 6.75 3.46 -0.28
CA GLN A 48 7.39 4.56 -0.99
C GLN A 48 8.89 4.63 -0.63
N LEU A 49 9.20 4.60 0.66
CA LEU A 49 10.56 4.75 1.15
C LEU A 49 11.44 3.51 0.87
N LEU A 50 10.93 2.31 1.15
CA LEU A 50 11.76 1.09 1.13
C LEU A 50 11.87 0.44 -0.25
N TYR A 51 10.87 0.61 -1.12
CA TYR A 51 10.86 0.02 -2.46
C TYR A 51 11.09 1.06 -3.54
N TYR A 52 10.19 2.03 -3.63
CA TYR A 52 10.14 2.93 -4.78
C TYR A 52 11.31 3.91 -4.81
N GLU A 53 11.69 4.53 -3.70
CA GLU A 53 12.87 5.39 -3.67
C GLU A 53 14.16 4.62 -3.98
N ARG A 54 14.28 3.37 -3.52
CA ARG A 54 15.47 2.56 -3.80
C ARG A 54 15.56 2.08 -5.24
N HIS A 55 14.45 1.67 -5.83
CA HIS A 55 14.42 1.13 -7.20
C HIS A 55 14.26 2.22 -8.26
N TYR A 56 13.68 3.36 -7.90
CA TYR A 56 13.44 4.51 -8.77
C TYR A 56 13.91 5.80 -8.08
N PRO A 57 15.24 5.98 -7.88
CA PRO A 57 15.80 7.11 -7.13
C PRO A 57 15.48 8.48 -7.75
N ASN A 58 15.26 8.56 -9.06
CA ASN A 58 14.82 9.77 -9.77
C ASN A 58 13.29 9.86 -9.94
N TRP A 59 12.53 9.00 -9.25
CA TRP A 59 11.09 8.85 -9.40
C TRP A 59 10.65 8.66 -10.85
N GLN A 60 11.47 8.02 -11.69
CA GLN A 60 11.14 7.68 -13.07
C GLN A 60 10.25 6.44 -13.11
N LEU A 61 9.08 6.56 -12.50
CA LEU A 61 8.03 5.56 -12.51
C LEU A 61 7.11 5.81 -13.70
N PRO A 62 6.55 4.75 -14.33
CA PRO A 62 5.48 4.89 -15.29
C PRO A 62 4.38 5.77 -14.70
N PHE A 63 3.87 6.72 -15.49
CA PHE A 63 2.93 7.75 -15.02
C PHE A 63 1.73 7.15 -14.25
N LYS A 64 1.23 6.00 -14.72
CA LYS A 64 0.15 5.23 -14.08
C LYS A 64 0.48 4.79 -12.65
N VAL A 65 1.74 4.41 -12.38
CA VAL A 65 2.21 4.00 -11.04
C VAL A 65 2.45 5.22 -10.15
N LYS A 66 2.98 6.30 -10.73
CA LYS A 66 3.22 7.55 -10.00
C LYS A 66 1.90 8.18 -9.49
N LEU A 67 0.82 8.08 -10.27
CA LEU A 67 -0.50 8.59 -9.90
C LEU A 67 -1.11 7.83 -8.72
N LEU A 68 -0.89 6.52 -8.65
CA LEU A 68 -1.32 5.62 -7.56
C LEU A 68 -0.52 5.77 -6.26
N LEU A 69 0.65 6.41 -6.32
CA LEU A 69 1.50 6.65 -5.14
C LEU A 69 1.29 8.05 -4.54
N LYS A 70 0.74 8.98 -5.32
CA LYS A 70 0.55 10.38 -4.90
C LYS A 70 -0.84 10.62 -4.30
N TYR A 71 -1.82 9.81 -4.67
CA TYR A 71 -3.22 9.90 -4.26
C TYR A 71 -3.66 8.56 -3.66
#